data_AF-A0A5B9Q5C9-F1
#
_entry.id   AF-A0A5B9Q5C9-F1
#
_cell.length_a   1.000
_cell.length_b   1.000
_cell.length_c   1.000
_cell.angle_alpha   90.00
_cell.angle_beta   90.00
_cell.angle_gamma   90.00
#
_symmetry.space_group_name_H-M   'P 1'
#
loop_
_entity.id
_entity.type
_entity.pdbx_description
1 polymer ?
#
loop_
_entity_poly.entity_id
_entity_poly.type
_entity_poly.pdbx_seq_one_letter_code
_entity_poly.pdbx_strand_id
1 'polypeptide(L)'
;MLPFVFGSRCDFGQLVKNYSGQQSTTRYSPAKIIGAQKKAVYGSPDRKRICTSHVERLNLTLRMNMWRFTHLTNGFSKTREHHAAMQGLFFAWYNFCRKPETLKATPAMAAGLTEKQWTILHLLERVT
;
A
#
# COMPACT_ATOMS: atom_id res chain seq x y z
N MET A 1 8.19 18.78 4.48
CA MET A 1 7.68 17.95 5.59
C MET A 1 6.24 17.54 5.28
N LEU A 2 5.83 16.28 5.53
CA LEU A 2 4.51 15.72 5.13
C LEU A 2 3.29 16.64 5.36
N PRO A 3 3.18 17.39 6.49
CA PRO A 3 2.05 18.29 6.75
C PRO A 3 1.93 19.45 5.75
N PHE A 4 3.05 19.91 5.20
CA PHE A 4 3.09 21.03 4.26
C PHE A 4 2.50 20.64 2.90
N VAL A 5 2.67 19.37 2.48
CA VAL A 5 2.13 18.86 1.21
C VAL A 5 0.60 18.82 1.25
N PHE A 6 0.01 18.53 2.40
CA PHE A 6 -1.43 18.47 2.58
C PHE A 6 -2.05 19.78 3.10
N GLY A 7 -1.24 20.85 3.23
CA GLY A 7 -1.70 22.16 3.69
C GLY A 7 -2.26 22.14 5.12
N SER A 8 -1.64 21.39 6.03
CA SER A 8 -2.05 21.30 7.45
C SER A 8 -3.41 20.66 7.71
N ARG A 9 -4.06 20.08 6.69
CA ARG A 9 -5.41 19.48 6.78
C ARG A 9 -5.43 18.04 7.30
N CYS A 10 -4.29 17.49 7.70
CA CYS A 10 -4.19 16.12 8.17
C CYS A 10 -3.36 16.01 9.44
N ASP A 11 -3.85 15.25 10.41
CA ASP A 11 -3.03 14.80 11.53
C ASP A 11 -2.02 13.73 11.05
N PHE A 12 -0.80 13.76 11.58
CA PHE A 12 0.25 12.80 11.22
C PHE A 12 0.88 12.16 12.45
N GLY A 13 0.81 10.83 12.50
CA GLY A 13 1.47 10.00 13.49
C GLY A 13 2.42 9.01 12.83
N GLN A 14 3.52 8.68 13.51
CA GLN A 14 4.54 7.76 13.05
C GLN A 14 4.70 6.61 14.05
N LEU A 15 4.79 5.37 13.55
CA LEU A 15 5.21 4.22 14.34
C LEU A 15 6.67 3.88 13.97
N VAL A 16 7.57 3.98 14.94
CA VAL A 16 8.98 3.61 14.79
C VAL A 16 9.20 2.27 15.47
N LYS A 17 9.62 1.25 14.70
CA LYS A 17 9.99 -0.07 15.21
C LYS A 17 11.50 -0.07 15.48
N ASN A 18 11.88 -0.35 16.73
CA ASN A 18 13.29 -0.46 17.14
C ASN A 18 13.71 -1.92 17.04
N TYR A 19 14.77 -2.19 16.29
CA TYR A 19 15.28 -3.53 16.02
C TYR A 19 16.59 -3.78 16.78
N SER A 20 16.87 -5.04 17.12
CA SER A 20 18.14 -5.45 17.72
C SER A 20 19.29 -5.34 16.73
N GLY A 21 20.48 -4.94 17.20
CA GLY A 21 21.68 -4.88 16.38
C GLY A 21 22.17 -6.24 15.88
N GLN A 22 21.77 -7.34 16.54
CA GLN A 22 22.05 -8.70 16.08
C GLN A 22 20.95 -9.17 15.12
N GLN A 23 21.34 -9.36 13.85
CA GLN A 23 20.60 -10.12 12.86
C GLN A 23 21.05 -11.59 12.97
N SER A 24 20.13 -12.57 12.96
CA SER A 24 20.54 -13.98 12.91
C SER A 24 21.27 -14.25 11.59
N THR A 25 22.15 -15.25 11.58
CA THR A 25 23.06 -15.60 10.45
C THR A 25 22.37 -16.01 9.14
N THR A 26 21.04 -16.05 9.10
CA THR A 26 20.25 -16.35 7.90
C THR A 26 19.89 -15.06 7.16
N ARG A 27 20.32 -14.96 5.90
CA ARG A 27 20.28 -13.76 5.01
C ARG A 27 18.97 -12.97 4.96
N TYR A 28 17.83 -13.59 5.30
CA TYR A 28 16.49 -12.97 5.16
C TYR A 28 15.71 -12.87 6.47
N SER A 29 16.32 -13.24 7.60
CA SER A 29 15.66 -13.12 8.90
C SER A 29 15.71 -11.66 9.38
N PRO A 30 14.56 -11.02 9.64
CA PRO A 30 14.56 -9.69 10.23
C PRO A 30 15.16 -9.74 11.63
N ALA A 31 15.84 -8.68 12.03
CA ALA A 31 16.29 -8.52 13.40
C ALA A 31 15.11 -8.56 14.38
N LYS A 32 15.37 -8.98 15.62
CA LYS A 32 14.33 -9.06 16.66
C LYS A 32 13.83 -7.63 16.96
N ILE A 33 12.52 -7.44 16.95
CA ILE A 33 11.93 -6.15 17.37
C ILE A 33 12.08 -6.05 18.89
N ILE A 34 12.77 -5.01 19.36
CA ILE A 34 12.97 -4.73 20.79
C ILE A 34 11.85 -3.85 21.33
N GLY A 35 11.27 -2.99 20.49
CA GLY A 35 10.16 -2.14 20.88
C GLY A 35 9.54 -1.41 19.70
N ALA A 36 8.41 -0.77 19.94
CA ALA A 36 7.77 0.10 18.96
C ALA A 36 7.25 1.36 19.65
N GLN A 37 7.56 2.52 19.07
CA GLN A 37 7.19 3.82 19.61
C GLN A 37 6.22 4.52 18.65
N LYS A 38 5.05 4.91 19.17
CA LYS A 38 4.11 5.79 18.45
C LYS A 38 4.42 7.24 18.80
N LYS A 39 4.68 8.06 17.79
CA LYS A 39 4.95 9.50 17.91
C LYS A 39 3.89 10.27 17.14
N ALA A 40 3.21 11.20 17.81
CA ALA A 40 2.45 12.24 17.13
C ALA A 40 3.46 13.25 16.56
N VAL A 41 3.48 13.43 15.25
CA VAL A 41 4.44 14.31 14.57
C VAL A 41 3.79 15.64 14.21
N TYR A 42 2.49 15.63 13.86
CA TYR A 42 1.74 16.84 13.54
C TYR A 42 0.26 16.68 13.87
N GLY A 43 -0.37 17.75 14.37
CA GLY A 43 -1.79 17.77 14.75
C GLY A 43 -2.08 16.92 15.99
N SER A 44 -3.31 16.40 16.08
CA SER A 44 -3.79 15.55 17.17
C SER A 44 -4.22 14.16 16.68
N PRO A 45 -3.30 13.34 16.13
CA PRO A 45 -3.63 12.04 15.57
C PRO A 45 -4.11 11.06 16.65
N ASP A 46 -5.18 10.32 16.36
CA ASP A 46 -5.64 9.23 17.22
C ASP A 46 -4.55 8.14 17.35
N ARG A 47 -3.97 8.02 18.55
CA ARG A 47 -2.89 7.07 18.86
C ARG A 47 -3.29 5.62 18.60
N LYS A 48 -4.59 5.28 18.66
CA LYS A 48 -5.06 3.92 18.37
C LYS A 48 -4.92 3.57 16.89
N ARG A 49 -5.08 4.56 16.00
CA ARG A 49 -4.99 4.39 14.53
C ARG A 49 -3.57 4.40 13.98
N ILE A 50 -2.60 4.92 14.73
CA ILE A 50 -1.18 4.90 14.31
C ILE A 50 -0.70 3.44 14.21
N CYS A 51 -0.50 2.96 12.98
CA CYS A 51 -0.02 1.61 12.69
C CYS A 51 0.64 1.56 11.30
N THR A 52 1.47 0.54 11.05
CA THR A 52 2.09 0.31 9.74
C THR A 52 1.42 -0.80 8.94
N SER A 53 0.49 -1.55 9.54
CA SER A 53 -0.13 -2.75 8.96
C SER A 53 -0.78 -2.49 7.59
N HIS A 54 -1.47 -1.37 7.42
CA HIS A 54 -2.12 -1.02 6.15
C HIS A 54 -1.11 -0.84 5.00
N VAL A 55 -0.04 -0.08 5.25
CA VAL A 55 1.03 0.17 4.26
C VAL A 55 1.84 -1.10 4.00
N GLU A 56 2.14 -1.86 5.05
CA GLU A 56 2.83 -3.16 4.92
C GLU A 56 2.01 -4.15 4.08
N ARG A 57 0.69 -4.23 4.32
CA ARG A 57 -0.22 -5.08 3.54
C ARG A 57 -0.32 -4.62 2.09
N LEU A 58 -0.38 -3.32 1.84
CA LEU A 58 -0.37 -2.77 0.48
C LEU A 58 0.94 -3.12 -0.23
N ASN A 59 2.09 -2.90 0.41
CA ASN A 59 3.40 -3.24 -0.15
C ASN A 59 3.52 -4.72 -0.51
N LEU A 60 3.06 -5.61 0.36
CA LEU A 60 3.01 -7.04 0.05
C LEU A 60 2.12 -7.30 -1.17
N THR A 61 0.92 -6.72 -1.20
CA THR A 61 -0.02 -6.91 -2.31
C THR A 61 0.58 -6.42 -3.63
N LEU A 62 1.19 -5.23 -3.64
CA LEU A 62 1.87 -4.67 -4.81
C LEU A 62 2.96 -5.62 -5.31
N ARG A 63 3.85 -6.11 -4.44
CA ARG A 63 4.94 -7.02 -4.83
C ARG A 63 4.45 -8.37 -5.34
N MET A 64 3.38 -8.91 -4.75
CA MET A 64 2.85 -10.22 -5.15
C MET A 64 2.08 -10.18 -6.48
N ASN A 65 1.47 -9.03 -6.81
CA ASN A 65 0.63 -8.91 -8.01
C ASN A 65 1.31 -8.16 -9.16
N MET A 66 2.40 -7.44 -8.90
CA MET A 66 3.15 -6.72 -9.93
C MET A 66 4.65 -7.04 -9.87
N TRP A 67 5.15 -7.66 -10.93
CA TRP A 67 6.57 -7.96 -11.07
C TRP A 67 7.46 -6.71 -11.13
N ARG A 68 6.88 -5.54 -11.45
CA ARG A 68 7.58 -4.24 -11.44
C ARG A 68 8.18 -3.87 -10.08
N PHE A 69 7.68 -4.48 -8.99
CA PHE A 69 8.19 -4.28 -7.62
C PHE A 69 8.98 -5.49 -7.09
N THR A 70 9.23 -6.49 -7.93
CA THR A 70 10.03 -7.67 -7.58
C THR A 70 11.45 -7.53 -8.10
N HIS A 71 12.41 -7.95 -7.28
CA HIS A 71 13.83 -7.92 -7.63
C HIS A 71 14.22 -9.17 -8.44
N LEU A 72 15.27 -9.08 -9.27
CA LEU A 72 15.78 -10.19 -10.12
C LEU A 72 14.74 -10.81 -11.06
N THR A 73 13.87 -9.99 -11.65
CA THR A 73 12.96 -10.43 -12.70
C THR A 73 13.16 -9.60 -13.97
N ASN A 74 12.83 -10.17 -15.13
CA ASN A 74 12.82 -9.46 -16.41
C ASN A 74 11.62 -8.50 -16.53
N GLY A 75 10.67 -8.56 -15.61
CA GLY A 75 9.46 -7.76 -15.60
C GLY A 75 9.66 -6.40 -14.94
N PHE A 76 10.64 -5.60 -15.36
CA PHE A 76 10.84 -4.21 -14.92
C PHE A 76 10.32 -3.20 -15.96
N SER A 77 10.08 -1.96 -15.54
CA SER A 77 9.72 -0.87 -16.47
C SER A 77 10.97 -0.14 -16.92
N LYS A 78 11.12 0.10 -18.24
CA LYS A 78 12.24 0.87 -18.80
C LYS A 78 12.02 2.39 -18.72
N THR A 79 10.77 2.82 -18.71
CA THR A 79 10.38 4.24 -18.67
C THR A 79 9.44 4.49 -17.51
N ARG A 80 9.43 5.72 -16.99
CA ARG A 80 8.64 6.11 -15.82
C ARG A 80 7.14 6.10 -16.14
N GLU A 81 6.79 6.46 -17.37
CA GLU A 81 5.43 6.53 -17.89
C GLU A 81 4.78 5.14 -17.87
N HIS A 82 5.48 4.11 -18.33
CA HIS A 82 4.98 2.74 -18.31
C HIS A 82 4.90 2.19 -16.89
N HIS A 83 5.80 2.59 -16.00
CA HIS A 83 5.71 2.24 -14.58
C HIS A 83 4.49 2.88 -13.91
N ALA A 84 4.19 4.14 -14.20
CA ALA A 84 3.01 4.83 -13.72
C ALA A 84 1.72 4.21 -14.30
N ALA A 85 1.69 3.91 -15.60
CA ALA A 85 0.55 3.28 -16.26
C ALA A 85 0.23 1.90 -15.65
N MET A 86 1.25 1.06 -15.43
CA MET A 86 1.05 -0.25 -14.79
C MET A 86 0.51 -0.13 -13.36
N GLN A 87 1.00 0.84 -12.58
CA GLN A 87 0.46 1.11 -11.24
C GLN A 87 -1.01 1.55 -11.31
N GLY A 88 -1.34 2.46 -12.23
CA GLY A 88 -2.72 2.90 -12.46
C GLY A 88 -3.65 1.73 -12.79
N LEU A 89 -3.24 0.87 -13.72
CA LEU A 89 -4.00 -0.33 -14.09
C LEU A 89 -4.20 -1.26 -12.89
N PHE A 90 -3.14 -1.49 -12.10
CA PHE A 90 -3.24 -2.31 -10.91
C PHE A 90 -4.21 -1.75 -9.88
N PHE A 91 -4.13 -0.44 -9.57
CA PHE A 91 -5.03 0.18 -8.61
C PHE A 91 -6.48 0.16 -9.09
N ALA A 92 -6.72 0.36 -10.40
CA ALA A 92 -8.05 0.29 -10.94
C ALA A 92 -8.61 -1.15 -10.85
N TRP A 93 -7.83 -2.15 -11.27
CA TRP A 93 -8.21 -3.56 -11.13
C TRP A 93 -8.44 -3.98 -9.66
N TYR A 94 -7.55 -3.59 -8.75
CA TYR A 94 -7.63 -3.96 -7.35
C TYR A 94 -8.87 -3.38 -6.66
N ASN A 95 -9.22 -2.12 -6.95
CA ASN A 95 -10.35 -1.44 -6.32
C ASN A 95 -11.70 -1.81 -6.95
N PHE A 96 -11.77 -1.98 -8.27
CA PHE A 96 -13.05 -2.15 -8.97
C PHE A 96 -13.38 -3.59 -9.35
N CYS A 97 -12.37 -4.41 -9.66
CA CYS A 97 -12.58 -5.77 -10.18
C CYS A 97 -12.32 -6.87 -9.15
N ARG A 98 -11.34 -6.68 -8.25
CA ARG A 98 -10.95 -7.72 -7.28
C ARG A 98 -11.77 -7.61 -5.99
N LYS A 99 -12.29 -8.75 -5.51
CA LYS A 99 -12.84 -8.90 -4.15
C LYS A 99 -11.77 -9.45 -3.21
N PRO A 100 -11.24 -8.66 -2.25
CA PRO A 100 -10.32 -9.16 -1.24
C PRO A 100 -11.05 -10.11 -0.30
N GLU A 101 -10.40 -11.19 0.13
CA GLU A 101 -11.01 -12.18 1.05
C GLU A 101 -11.55 -11.58 2.36
N THR A 102 -10.91 -10.52 2.85
CA THR A 102 -11.33 -9.80 4.07
C THR A 102 -12.62 -9.00 3.89
N LEU A 103 -13.05 -8.74 2.65
CA LEU A 103 -14.22 -7.93 2.33
C LEU A 103 -15.21 -8.75 1.49
N LYS A 104 -16.50 -8.69 1.82
CA LYS A 104 -17.55 -9.32 1.00
C LYS A 104 -17.83 -8.57 -0.32
N ALA A 105 -17.17 -7.44 -0.53
CA ALA A 105 -17.34 -6.53 -1.67
C ALA A 105 -15.97 -6.01 -2.17
N THR A 106 -15.95 -5.35 -3.34
CA THR A 106 -14.73 -4.70 -3.82
C THR A 106 -14.42 -3.45 -2.97
N PRO A 107 -13.16 -2.99 -2.90
CA PRO A 107 -12.84 -1.76 -2.18
C PRO A 107 -13.64 -0.55 -2.67
N ALA A 108 -13.87 -0.44 -3.98
CA ALA A 108 -14.68 0.64 -4.55
C ALA A 108 -16.16 0.55 -4.12
N MET A 109 -16.71 -0.66 -3.98
CA MET A 109 -18.06 -0.86 -3.43
C MET A 109 -18.12 -0.49 -1.95
N ALA A 110 -17.13 -0.92 -1.15
CA ALA A 110 -17.06 -0.61 0.27
C ALA A 110 -16.91 0.90 0.53
N ALA A 111 -16.27 1.62 -0.40
CA ALA A 111 -16.15 3.07 -0.39
C ALA A 111 -17.36 3.82 -0.98
N GLY A 112 -18.37 3.11 -1.49
CA GLY A 112 -19.57 3.70 -2.09
C GLY A 112 -19.35 4.34 -3.47
N LEU A 113 -18.27 3.98 -4.18
CA LEU A 113 -17.94 4.53 -5.50
C LEU A 113 -18.65 3.80 -6.65
N THR A 114 -19.09 2.56 -6.41
CA THR A 114 -19.82 1.73 -7.39
C THR A 114 -20.72 0.76 -6.65
N GLU A 115 -21.88 0.45 -7.23
CA GLU A 115 -22.81 -0.55 -6.67
C GLU A 115 -22.47 -1.97 -7.11
N LYS A 116 -21.75 -2.12 -8.22
CA LYS A 116 -21.44 -3.41 -8.84
C LYS A 116 -19.94 -3.60 -9.00
N GLN A 117 -19.52 -4.86 -8.90
CA GLN A 117 -18.17 -5.29 -9.24
C GLN A 117 -17.95 -5.14 -10.74
N TRP A 118 -16.82 -4.57 -11.13
CA TRP A 118 -16.46 -4.41 -12.54
C TRP A 118 -15.87 -5.71 -13.10
N THR A 119 -16.15 -5.97 -14.37
CA THR A 119 -15.43 -6.97 -15.16
C THR A 119 -14.14 -6.35 -15.70
N ILE A 120 -13.18 -7.18 -16.09
CA ILE A 120 -11.96 -6.69 -16.76
C ILE A 120 -12.31 -5.96 -18.06
N LEU A 121 -13.30 -6.46 -18.81
CA LEU A 121 -13.79 -5.80 -20.03
C LEU A 121 -14.28 -4.37 -19.72
N HIS A 122 -15.14 -4.23 -18.71
CA HIS A 122 -15.65 -2.92 -18.33
C HIS A 122 -14.55 -1.96 -17.87
N LEU A 123 -13.50 -2.49 -17.23
CA LEU A 123 -12.34 -1.68 -16.86
C LEU A 123 -11.60 -1.14 -18.10
N LEU A 124 -11.40 -1.96 -19.12
CA LEU A 124 -10.69 -1.57 -20.34
C LEU A 124 -11.48 -0.56 -21.18
N GLU A 125 -12.81 -0.71 -21.25
CA GLU A 125 -13.71 0.24 -21.91
C GLU A 125 -13.63 1.65 -21.32
N ARG A 126 -13.25 1.79 -20.05
CA ARG A 126 -13.16 3.08 -19.34
C ARG A 126 -11.80 3.76 -19.47
N VAL A 127 -10.80 3.05 -19.98
CA VAL A 127 -9.42 3.57 -20.17
C VAL A 127 -9.24 4.14 -21.58
N THR A 128 -10.15 3.81 -22.50
CA THR A 128 -10.16 4.27 -23.91
C THR A 128 -11.04 5.50 -24.03
#